data_AF-A0A9R0SFW5-F1
#
_entry.id   AF-A0A9R0SFW5-F1
#
_cell.length_a   1.000
_cell.length_b   1.000
_cell.length_c   1.000
_cell.angle_alpha   90.00
_cell.angle_beta   90.00
_cell.angle_gamma   90.00
#
_symmetry.space_group_name_H-M   'P 1'
#
loop_
_entity.id
_entity.type
_entity.pdbx_description
1 polymer ?
#
loop_
_entity_poly.entity_id
_entity_poly.type
_entity_poly.pdbx_seq_one_letter_code
_entity_poly.pdbx_strand_id
1 'polypeptide(L)'
;MEMLERVGKETMELIIEETGMEIEKGGTGEGDEQTEEEQSEEVSFDRCFYIYGGPDQLEELEALSSHYALLFNRKKTKLVAEQKTYYDGKIKEIQQLFTLSTKIEEDGPDSDKGKKIEAADTDGDAEMKKLCDSSVSKAAKMAAGFATGLGGLSPSDIIKRTTDRLETIHSEGVLQRLSEMCCLAVSQLLVLGKSVISAANKSNDEDESDVKIDWPEDLISKAEIIRWRAQSIAVDIEKVATSFATGISDVAEAYAAAIQNALADKQGDVPHQSVQEKAKDISSHLKSDQTSAISKLQDALQYLAYVVVCTSMPSV
;
A
#
# COMPACT_ATOMS: atom_id res chain seq x y z
N MET A 1 -23.11 29.38 4.56
CA MET A 1 -22.35 29.35 3.30
C MET A 1 -21.67 30.69 3.06
N GLU A 2 -22.40 31.82 3.18
CA GLU A 2 -21.86 33.19 3.09
C GLU A 2 -20.66 33.51 4.04
N MET A 3 -20.59 32.86 5.20
CA MET A 3 -19.48 33.05 6.14
C MET A 3 -18.18 32.37 5.66
N LEU A 4 -18.28 31.22 4.98
CA LEU A 4 -17.11 30.54 4.41
C LEU A 4 -16.56 31.30 3.21
N GLU A 5 -17.45 31.84 2.39
CA GLU A 5 -17.10 32.67 1.24
C GLU A 5 -16.42 33.98 1.67
N ARG A 6 -16.89 34.59 2.78
CA ARG A 6 -16.25 35.77 3.37
C ARG A 6 -14.84 35.46 3.90
N VAL A 7 -14.69 34.34 4.62
CA VAL A 7 -13.38 33.91 5.15
C VAL A 7 -12.42 33.57 4.02
N GLY A 8 -12.89 32.90 2.96
CA GLY A 8 -12.09 32.63 1.77
C GLY A 8 -11.61 33.90 1.08
N LYS A 9 -12.48 34.91 0.98
CA LYS A 9 -12.15 36.21 0.40
C LYS A 9 -11.15 37.01 1.25
N GLU A 10 -11.36 37.07 2.56
CA GLU A 10 -10.46 37.77 3.50
C GLU A 10 -9.07 37.10 3.54
N THR A 11 -9.02 35.77 3.46
CA THR A 11 -7.75 35.02 3.40
C THR A 11 -6.99 35.32 2.11
N MET A 12 -7.70 35.45 0.99
CA MET A 12 -7.10 35.76 -0.31
C MET A 12 -6.59 37.21 -0.36
N GLU A 13 -7.31 38.17 0.23
CA GLU A 13 -6.86 39.57 0.38
C GLU A 13 -5.59 39.66 1.24
N LEU A 14 -5.51 38.91 2.34
CA LEU A 14 -4.30 38.83 3.18
C LEU A 14 -3.08 38.28 2.42
N ILE A 15 -3.28 37.25 1.60
CA ILE A 15 -2.19 36.68 0.80
C ILE A 15 -1.68 37.71 -0.22
N ILE A 16 -2.59 38.43 -0.88
CA ILE A 16 -2.24 39.47 -1.87
C ILE A 16 -1.46 40.61 -1.22
N GLU A 17 -1.89 41.07 -0.04
CA GLU A 17 -1.24 42.16 0.69
C GLU A 17 0.17 41.78 1.16
N GLU A 18 0.37 40.55 1.62
CA GLU A 18 1.66 40.07 2.13
C GLU A 18 2.65 39.68 1.01
N THR A 19 2.16 39.17 -0.12
CA THR A 19 3.01 38.70 -1.24
C THR A 19 3.23 39.72 -2.36
N GLY A 20 2.46 40.82 -2.38
CA GLY A 20 2.57 41.84 -3.42
C GLY A 20 2.14 41.36 -4.81
N MET A 21 1.33 40.31 -4.89
CA MET A 21 0.83 39.76 -6.16
C MET A 21 -0.23 40.70 -6.77
N GLU A 22 0.07 41.34 -7.90
CA GLU A 22 -0.93 42.06 -8.69
C GLU A 22 -1.85 41.06 -9.41
N ILE A 23 -3.13 41.01 -9.02
CA ILE A 23 -4.15 40.28 -9.77
C ILE A 23 -4.68 41.20 -10.87
N GLU A 24 -4.36 40.89 -12.13
CA GLU A 24 -4.94 41.57 -13.29
C GLU A 24 -6.47 41.46 -13.27
N LYS A 25 -7.12 42.61 -13.09
CA LYS A 25 -8.59 42.71 -13.23
C LYS A 25 -8.96 42.80 -14.70
N GLY A 26 -9.39 41.66 -15.25
CA GLY A 26 -10.40 41.55 -16.32
C GLY A 26 -10.06 42.18 -17.67
N GLY A 27 -9.57 41.35 -18.59
CA GLY A 27 -9.58 41.63 -20.03
C GLY A 27 -10.69 40.85 -20.73
N THR A 28 -11.76 41.54 -21.13
CA THR A 28 -12.75 41.07 -22.11
C THR A 28 -12.09 41.12 -23.50
N GLY A 29 -11.86 39.97 -24.14
CA GLY A 29 -11.30 39.94 -25.49
C GLY A 29 -11.11 38.52 -25.99
N GLU A 30 -11.56 38.29 -27.22
CA GLU A 30 -11.75 37.00 -27.88
C GLU A 30 -10.47 36.18 -28.07
N GLY A 31 -10.62 34.86 -27.92
CA GLY A 31 -9.82 33.85 -28.59
C GLY A 31 -8.40 33.63 -28.08
N ASP A 32 -8.24 32.69 -27.15
CA ASP A 32 -7.09 31.79 -27.25
C ASP A 32 -7.49 30.39 -26.79
N GLU A 33 -7.40 29.44 -27.73
CA GLU A 33 -7.46 28.00 -27.50
C GLU A 33 -6.18 27.60 -26.76
N GLN A 34 -6.10 27.89 -25.47
CA GLN A 34 -5.06 27.32 -24.61
C GLN A 34 -5.66 26.68 -23.36
N THR A 35 -5.67 25.36 -23.45
CA THR A 35 -5.56 24.40 -22.35
C THR A 35 -6.79 24.29 -21.45
N GLU A 36 -7.80 23.58 -21.98
CA GLU A 36 -8.59 22.57 -21.25
C GLU A 36 -7.68 21.41 -20.72
N GLU A 37 -6.52 21.75 -20.18
CA GLU A 37 -5.63 20.86 -19.43
C GLU A 37 -5.64 21.34 -17.97
N GLU A 38 -6.82 21.35 -17.35
CA GLU A 38 -6.87 20.77 -16.01
C GLU A 38 -6.51 19.30 -16.21
N GLN A 39 -5.20 19.04 -16.25
CA GLN A 39 -4.64 17.70 -16.31
C GLN A 39 -5.35 16.92 -15.22
N SER A 40 -6.22 16.00 -15.62
CA SER A 40 -6.82 15.01 -14.74
C SER A 40 -5.66 14.34 -14.04
N GLU A 41 -5.38 14.80 -12.83
CA GLU A 41 -4.13 14.57 -12.15
C GLU A 41 -4.04 13.07 -11.93
N GLU A 42 -3.20 12.41 -12.73
CA GLU A 42 -3.18 10.96 -12.85
C GLU A 42 -2.97 10.37 -11.45
N VAL A 43 -4.00 9.71 -10.94
CA VAL A 43 -3.92 9.05 -9.64
C VAL A 43 -2.86 7.97 -9.79
N SER A 44 -1.74 8.09 -9.09
CA SER A 44 -0.63 7.14 -9.11
C SER A 44 -0.46 6.50 -7.75
N PHE A 45 0.14 5.30 -7.71
CA PHE A 45 0.36 4.58 -6.45
C PHE A 45 1.15 5.45 -5.47
N ASP A 46 2.25 6.06 -5.92
CA ASP A 46 3.11 6.88 -5.07
C ASP A 46 2.38 8.10 -4.51
N ARG A 47 1.48 8.70 -5.30
CA ARG A 47 0.67 9.83 -4.84
C ARG A 47 -0.32 9.41 -3.77
N CYS A 48 -1.04 8.31 -3.97
CA CYS A 48 -1.96 7.81 -2.95
C CYS A 48 -1.20 7.36 -1.70
N PHE A 49 -0.05 6.68 -1.87
CA PHE A 49 0.81 6.26 -0.77
C PHE A 49 1.29 7.47 0.05
N TYR A 50 1.65 8.57 -0.61
CA TYR A 50 1.97 9.84 0.04
C TYR A 50 0.78 10.40 0.83
N ILE A 51 -0.41 10.46 0.23
CA ILE A 51 -1.63 10.97 0.88
C ILE A 51 -1.97 10.16 2.13
N TYR A 52 -1.73 8.86 2.11
CA TYR A 52 -1.95 7.97 3.26
C TYR A 52 -0.86 8.07 4.34
N GLY A 53 0.19 8.87 4.15
CA GLY A 53 1.29 9.01 5.10
C GLY A 53 2.30 7.85 5.06
N GLY A 54 2.29 7.05 4.00
CA GLY A 54 3.20 5.92 3.83
C GLY A 54 4.69 6.30 3.89
N PRO A 55 5.14 7.39 3.23
CA PRO A 55 6.52 7.85 3.30
C PRO A 55 6.97 8.20 4.72
N ASP A 56 6.12 8.85 5.53
CA ASP A 56 6.46 9.22 6.90
C ASP A 56 6.70 7.97 7.77
N GLN A 57 5.85 6.95 7.61
CA GLN A 57 6.01 5.67 8.32
C GLN A 57 7.27 4.92 7.89
N LEU A 58 7.61 4.97 6.60
CA LEU A 58 8.80 4.34 6.04
C LEU A 58 10.08 5.06 6.51
N GLU A 59 10.07 6.40 6.52
CA GLU A 59 11.17 7.22 7.04
C GLU A 59 11.39 6.98 8.54
N GLU A 60 10.31 6.83 9.32
CA GLU A 60 10.42 6.48 10.73
C GLU A 60 11.06 5.10 10.93
N LEU A 61 10.69 4.10 10.12
CA LEU A 61 11.31 2.77 10.11
C LEU A 61 12.80 2.85 9.72
N GLU A 62 13.15 3.64 8.72
CA GLU A 62 14.54 3.84 8.29
C GLU A 62 15.37 4.54 9.38
N ALA A 63 14.82 5.57 10.02
CA ALA A 63 15.45 6.27 11.13
C ALA A 63 15.65 5.32 12.33
N LEU A 64 14.66 4.49 12.63
CA LEU A 64 14.76 3.45 13.65
C LEU A 64 15.86 2.44 13.32
N SER A 65 15.87 1.92 12.10
CA SER A 65 16.91 1.01 11.62
C SER A 65 18.31 1.61 11.75
N SER A 66 18.47 2.86 11.30
CA SER A 66 19.73 3.61 11.37
C SER A 66 20.20 3.78 12.82
N HIS A 67 19.28 4.11 13.73
CA HIS A 67 19.57 4.19 15.16
C HIS A 67 20.06 2.85 15.71
N TYR A 68 19.37 1.74 15.39
CA TYR A 68 19.73 0.41 15.87
C TYR A 68 20.99 -0.15 15.21
N ALA A 69 21.30 0.24 13.98
CA ALA A 69 22.58 -0.07 13.32
C ALA A 69 23.75 0.63 14.03
N LEU A 70 23.59 1.89 14.43
CA LEU A 70 24.59 2.62 15.24
C LEU A 70 24.76 1.98 16.61
N LEU A 71 23.67 1.64 17.30
CA LEU A 71 23.72 0.94 18.59
C LEU A 71 24.37 -0.44 18.46
N PHE A 72 24.06 -1.18 17.39
CA PHE A 72 24.68 -2.46 17.09
C PHE A 72 26.19 -2.31 16.96
N ASN A 73 26.66 -1.36 16.15
CA ASN A 73 28.08 -1.09 15.97
C ASN A 73 28.74 -0.71 17.30
N ARG A 74 28.09 0.14 18.11
CA ARG A 74 28.59 0.53 19.44
C ARG A 74 28.71 -0.67 20.38
N LYS A 75 27.65 -1.49 20.51
CA LYS A 75 27.67 -2.71 21.34
C LYS A 75 28.73 -3.68 20.84
N LYS A 76 28.80 -3.88 19.52
CA LYS A 76 29.78 -4.75 18.86
C LYS A 76 31.22 -4.41 19.23
N THR A 77 31.60 -3.13 19.36
CA THR A 77 32.98 -2.77 19.75
C THR A 77 33.41 -3.37 21.10
N LYS A 78 32.47 -3.50 22.05
CA LYS A 78 32.68 -4.04 23.40
C LYS A 78 32.72 -5.58 23.47
N LEU A 79 32.34 -6.28 22.39
CA LEU A 79 32.29 -7.74 22.35
C LEU A 79 33.66 -8.37 22.05
N VAL A 80 33.85 -9.61 22.49
CA VAL A 80 35.01 -10.43 22.10
C VAL A 80 34.91 -10.88 20.63
N ALA A 81 36.03 -11.29 20.02
CA ALA A 81 36.10 -11.60 18.59
C ALA A 81 35.10 -12.69 18.14
N GLU A 82 34.89 -13.71 18.97
CA GLU A 82 33.94 -14.80 18.72
C GLU A 82 32.49 -14.29 18.68
N GLN A 83 32.10 -13.47 19.66
CA GLN A 83 30.78 -12.85 19.74
C GLN A 83 30.54 -11.89 18.57
N LYS A 84 31.56 -11.10 18.17
CA LYS A 84 31.48 -10.23 16.99
C LYS A 84 31.14 -11.04 15.73
N THR A 85 31.83 -12.16 15.53
CA THR A 85 31.63 -13.04 14.37
C THR A 85 30.24 -13.68 14.40
N TYR A 86 29.78 -14.11 15.58
CA TYR A 86 28.43 -14.67 15.77
C TYR A 86 27.33 -13.69 15.37
N TYR A 87 27.35 -12.46 15.89
CA TYR A 87 26.32 -11.47 15.58
C TYR A 87 26.40 -10.94 14.14
N ASP A 88 27.60 -10.89 13.55
CA ASP A 88 27.76 -10.59 12.11
C ASP A 88 27.18 -11.69 11.21
N GLY A 89 27.25 -12.95 11.65
CA GLY A 89 26.56 -14.05 10.99
C GLY A 89 25.04 -13.92 11.14
N LYS A 90 24.56 -13.65 12.36
CA LYS A 90 23.13 -13.56 12.68
C LYS A 90 22.42 -12.41 11.96
N ILE A 91 23.05 -11.24 11.83
CA ILE A 91 22.45 -10.15 11.06
C ILE A 91 22.29 -10.54 9.58
N LYS A 92 23.28 -11.21 8.98
CA LYS A 92 23.17 -11.68 7.59
C LYS A 92 22.09 -12.75 7.43
N GLU A 93 22.00 -13.67 8.39
CA GLU A 93 20.97 -14.71 8.43
C GLU A 93 19.57 -14.08 8.52
N ILE A 94 19.37 -13.10 9.41
CA ILE A 94 18.08 -12.39 9.54
C ILE A 94 17.77 -11.56 8.30
N GLN A 95 18.75 -10.88 7.70
CA GLN A 95 18.56 -10.15 6.45
C GLN A 95 18.17 -11.08 5.28
N GLN A 96 18.68 -12.31 5.26
CA GLN A 96 18.26 -13.32 4.29
C GLN A 96 16.85 -13.83 4.60
N LEU A 97 16.55 -14.08 5.87
CA LEU A 97 15.23 -14.48 6.34
C LEU A 97 14.16 -13.42 6.01
N PHE A 98 14.52 -12.14 6.08
CA PHE A 98 13.67 -10.99 5.76
C PHE A 98 13.50 -10.77 4.25
N THR A 99 13.48 -11.84 3.47
CA THR A 99 13.14 -11.81 2.05
C THR A 99 11.73 -12.38 1.86
N LEU A 100 10.84 -11.62 1.22
CA LEU A 100 9.45 -12.03 0.95
C LEU A 100 9.38 -13.05 -0.21
N SER A 101 10.36 -13.08 -1.10
CA SER A 101 10.40 -13.92 -2.31
C SER A 101 10.56 -15.43 -2.05
N THR A 102 10.89 -15.83 -0.82
CA THR A 102 11.04 -17.22 -0.42
C THR A 102 9.68 -17.79 -0.01
N LYS A 103 9.27 -18.90 -0.66
CA LYS A 103 7.96 -19.58 -0.53
C LYS A 103 7.45 -19.58 0.92
N ILE A 104 6.16 -19.32 1.07
CA ILE A 104 5.40 -19.49 2.30
C ILE A 104 5.61 -20.95 2.75
N GLU A 105 6.22 -21.14 3.91
CA GLU A 105 6.08 -22.40 4.61
C GLU A 105 4.61 -22.45 5.06
N GLU A 106 3.87 -23.41 4.50
CA GLU A 106 2.42 -23.57 4.71
C GLU A 106 2.10 -23.94 6.18
N ASP A 107 3.14 -24.32 6.93
CA ASP A 107 3.12 -24.40 8.39
C ASP A 107 3.70 -23.09 8.97
N GLY A 108 2.93 -22.43 9.83
CA GLY A 108 3.49 -21.43 10.73
C GLY A 108 4.61 -22.04 11.60
N PRO A 109 5.41 -21.22 12.30
CA PRO A 109 6.55 -21.72 13.07
C PRO A 109 6.16 -22.91 13.96
N ASP A 110 6.93 -24.01 13.85
CA ASP A 110 6.73 -25.31 14.51
C ASP A 110 6.13 -25.16 15.92
N SER A 111 4.86 -25.56 16.04
CA SER A 111 3.99 -25.36 17.21
C SER A 111 4.42 -26.10 18.50
N ASP A 112 5.60 -26.74 18.53
CA ASP A 112 6.02 -27.63 19.62
C ASP A 112 7.07 -27.03 20.59
N LYS A 113 7.46 -25.76 20.44
CA LYS A 113 8.32 -25.05 21.43
C LYS A 113 7.72 -23.79 22.05
N GLY A 114 6.46 -23.50 21.75
CA GLY A 114 5.70 -22.44 22.38
C GLY A 114 4.29 -22.93 22.57
N LYS A 115 3.86 -23.04 23.82
CA LYS A 115 2.48 -23.36 24.19
C LYS A 115 1.55 -22.41 23.45
N LYS A 116 0.95 -22.86 22.34
CA LYS A 116 -0.07 -22.16 21.55
C LYS A 116 0.28 -20.68 21.36
N ILE A 117 1.08 -20.35 20.34
CA ILE A 117 0.95 -19.02 19.75
C ILE A 117 -0.45 -19.01 19.13
N GLU A 118 -1.47 -18.77 19.96
CA GLU A 118 -2.57 -17.93 19.53
C GLU A 118 -1.84 -16.74 18.92
N ALA A 119 -1.77 -16.69 17.59
CA ALA A 119 -1.49 -15.46 16.90
C ALA A 119 -2.43 -14.49 17.59
N ALA A 120 -1.87 -13.63 18.45
CA ALA A 120 -2.67 -12.60 19.06
C ALA A 120 -3.28 -11.91 17.85
N ASP A 121 -4.60 -12.05 17.70
CA ASP A 121 -5.41 -11.22 16.82
C ASP A 121 -5.17 -9.81 17.35
N THR A 122 -4.04 -9.24 16.93
CA THR A 122 -3.69 -7.87 17.16
C THR A 122 -4.69 -7.06 16.36
N ASP A 123 -5.11 -5.91 16.90
CA ASP A 123 -6.07 -5.04 16.26
C ASP A 123 -5.70 -4.77 14.78
N GLY A 124 -4.40 -4.60 14.50
CA GLY A 124 -3.87 -4.48 13.14
C GLY A 124 -4.13 -5.67 12.20
N ASP A 125 -4.06 -6.92 12.66
CA ASP A 125 -4.33 -8.08 11.79
C ASP A 125 -5.81 -8.13 11.39
N ALA A 126 -6.69 -7.79 12.33
CA ALA A 126 -8.11 -7.67 12.07
C ALA A 126 -8.42 -6.51 11.10
N GLU A 127 -7.73 -5.37 11.24
CA GLU A 127 -7.84 -4.24 10.31
C GLU A 127 -7.36 -4.58 8.91
N MET A 128 -6.19 -5.21 8.77
CA MET A 128 -5.64 -5.63 7.47
C MET A 128 -6.59 -6.62 6.77
N LYS A 129 -7.06 -7.63 7.51
CA LYS A 129 -8.03 -8.59 7.00
C LYS A 129 -9.33 -7.93 6.57
N LYS A 130 -9.87 -7.01 7.38
CA LYS A 130 -11.09 -6.26 7.07
C LYS A 130 -10.91 -5.39 5.83
N LEU A 131 -9.77 -4.73 5.67
CA LEU A 131 -9.45 -3.92 4.50
C LEU A 131 -9.32 -4.80 3.25
N CYS A 132 -8.65 -5.95 3.36
CA CYS A 132 -8.55 -6.97 2.30
C CYS A 132 -9.94 -7.45 1.87
N ASP A 133 -10.77 -7.94 2.80
CA ASP A 133 -12.09 -8.48 2.52
C ASP A 133 -13.06 -7.41 1.96
N SER A 134 -12.99 -6.18 2.48
CA SER A 134 -13.74 -5.03 1.95
C SER A 134 -13.32 -4.70 0.52
N SER A 135 -12.02 -4.71 0.23
CA SER A 135 -11.46 -4.41 -1.10
C SER A 135 -11.85 -5.48 -2.13
N VAL A 136 -11.75 -6.76 -1.77
CA VAL A 136 -12.21 -7.88 -2.61
C VAL A 136 -13.71 -7.80 -2.86
N SER A 137 -14.51 -7.51 -1.83
CA SER A 137 -15.96 -7.30 -1.99
C SER A 137 -16.27 -6.12 -2.92
N LYS A 138 -15.51 -5.03 -2.83
CA LYS A 138 -15.67 -3.85 -3.67
C LYS A 138 -15.33 -4.17 -5.13
N ALA A 139 -14.23 -4.87 -5.40
CA ALA A 139 -13.86 -5.35 -6.73
C ALA A 139 -14.98 -6.19 -7.37
N ALA A 140 -15.52 -7.15 -6.62
CA ALA A 140 -16.62 -8.00 -7.07
C ALA A 140 -17.89 -7.18 -7.38
N LYS A 141 -18.25 -6.22 -6.53
CA LYS A 141 -19.39 -5.31 -6.76
C LYS A 141 -19.20 -4.40 -7.98
N MET A 142 -17.95 -4.06 -8.32
CA MET A 142 -17.65 -3.26 -9.51
C MET A 142 -17.78 -4.08 -10.80
N ALA A 143 -17.48 -5.38 -10.79
CA ALA A 143 -17.74 -6.24 -11.94
C ALA A 143 -19.22 -6.65 -12.04
N ALA A 144 -19.87 -6.90 -10.90
CA ALA A 144 -21.23 -7.43 -10.84
C ALA A 144 -22.26 -6.51 -11.52
N GLY A 145 -23.14 -7.12 -12.34
CA GLY A 145 -24.23 -6.42 -13.02
C GLY A 145 -23.79 -5.47 -14.15
N PHE A 146 -22.49 -5.38 -14.44
CA PHE A 146 -22.00 -4.52 -15.52
C PHE A 146 -22.51 -4.99 -16.88
N ALA A 147 -22.37 -6.28 -17.20
CA ALA A 147 -22.85 -6.87 -18.45
C ALA A 147 -24.36 -6.65 -18.68
N THR A 148 -25.18 -6.82 -17.64
CA THR A 148 -26.63 -6.59 -17.73
C THR A 148 -26.98 -5.13 -17.99
N GLY A 149 -26.14 -4.20 -17.53
CA GLY A 149 -26.32 -2.76 -17.74
C GLY A 149 -25.90 -2.27 -19.13
N LEU A 150 -25.28 -3.12 -19.96
CA LEU A 150 -24.90 -2.79 -21.33
C LEU A 150 -25.97 -3.18 -22.37
N GLY A 151 -26.95 -4.00 -21.99
CA GLY A 151 -27.99 -4.46 -22.90
C GLY A 151 -28.84 -3.31 -23.46
N GLY A 152 -29.03 -3.31 -24.79
CA GLY A 152 -29.88 -2.33 -25.48
C GLY A 152 -29.28 -0.93 -25.65
N LEU A 153 -28.02 -0.71 -25.25
CA LEU A 153 -27.31 0.55 -25.44
C LEU A 153 -26.75 0.67 -26.87
N SER A 154 -26.53 1.91 -27.31
CA SER A 154 -25.83 2.18 -28.56
C SER A 154 -24.32 1.89 -28.43
N PRO A 155 -23.60 1.62 -29.52
CA PRO A 155 -22.15 1.39 -29.47
C PRO A 155 -21.35 2.51 -28.77
N SER A 156 -21.72 3.78 -28.99
CA SER A 156 -21.07 4.93 -28.33
C SER A 156 -21.33 4.94 -26.83
N ASP A 157 -22.54 4.59 -26.39
CA ASP A 157 -22.88 4.52 -24.97
C ASP A 157 -22.20 3.34 -24.27
N ILE A 158 -22.05 2.20 -24.97
CA ILE A 158 -21.30 1.03 -24.49
C ILE A 158 -19.82 1.41 -24.26
N ILE A 159 -19.20 2.08 -25.24
CA ILE A 159 -17.80 2.54 -25.14
C ILE A 159 -17.62 3.48 -23.96
N LYS A 160 -18.47 4.52 -23.87
CA LYS A 160 -18.40 5.50 -22.80
C LYS A 160 -18.57 4.84 -21.43
N ARG A 161 -19.65 4.07 -21.25
CA ARG A 161 -19.97 3.42 -19.97
C ARG A 161 -18.89 2.42 -19.54
N THR A 162 -18.25 1.74 -20.48
CA THR A 162 -17.12 0.85 -20.17
C THR A 162 -15.89 1.62 -19.78
N THR A 163 -15.57 2.69 -20.50
CA THR A 163 -14.43 3.56 -20.19
C THR A 163 -14.56 4.16 -18.79
N ASP A 164 -15.72 4.75 -18.47
CA ASP A 164 -16.01 5.32 -17.16
C ASP A 164 -15.89 4.26 -16.04
N ARG A 165 -16.34 3.03 -16.32
CA ARG A 165 -16.25 1.93 -15.35
C ARG A 165 -14.80 1.49 -15.11
N LEU A 166 -14.00 1.39 -16.16
CA LEU A 166 -12.58 1.05 -16.06
C LEU A 166 -11.80 2.12 -15.28
N GLU A 167 -12.07 3.40 -15.53
CA GLU A 167 -11.46 4.51 -14.77
C GLU A 167 -11.86 4.50 -13.29
N THR A 168 -13.13 4.20 -13.00
CA THR A 168 -13.61 4.04 -11.62
C THR A 168 -12.91 2.86 -10.93
N ILE A 169 -12.73 1.73 -11.62
CA ILE A 169 -12.01 0.57 -11.08
C ILE A 169 -10.54 0.90 -10.84
N HIS A 170 -9.89 1.64 -11.74
CA HIS A 170 -8.50 2.07 -11.60
C HIS A 170 -8.31 2.98 -10.38
N SER A 171 -9.10 4.05 -10.28
CA SER A 171 -8.99 5.04 -9.20
C SER A 171 -9.31 4.49 -7.81
N GLU A 172 -10.47 3.84 -7.63
CA GLU A 172 -10.87 3.29 -6.33
C GLU A 172 -10.14 1.99 -6.02
N GLY A 173 -10.00 1.11 -7.01
CA GLY A 173 -9.66 -0.28 -6.77
C GLY A 173 -8.18 -0.59 -6.79
N VAL A 174 -7.48 0.00 -7.75
CA VAL A 174 -6.08 -0.33 -8.01
C VAL A 174 -5.17 0.58 -7.19
N LEU A 175 -5.38 1.88 -7.24
CA LEU A 175 -4.45 2.84 -6.67
C LEU A 175 -4.75 3.12 -5.20
N GLN A 176 -6.01 3.38 -4.87
CA GLN A 176 -6.39 3.75 -3.52
C GLN A 176 -6.27 2.58 -2.53
N ARG A 177 -6.78 1.39 -2.86
CA ARG A 177 -6.73 0.26 -1.92
C ARG A 177 -5.34 -0.32 -1.74
N LEU A 178 -4.53 -0.45 -2.80
CA LEU A 178 -3.18 -0.98 -2.66
C LEU A 178 -2.27 -0.03 -1.87
N SER A 179 -2.41 1.28 -2.08
CA SER A 179 -1.64 2.27 -1.30
C SER A 179 -2.07 2.35 0.17
N GLU A 180 -3.39 2.30 0.45
CA GLU A 180 -3.93 2.23 1.81
C GLU A 180 -3.41 0.98 2.54
N MET A 181 -3.48 -0.19 1.88
CA MET A 181 -2.96 -1.44 2.43
C MET A 181 -1.45 -1.39 2.65
N CYS A 182 -0.69 -0.84 1.70
CA CYS A 182 0.76 -0.70 1.83
C CYS A 182 1.12 0.22 3.01
N CYS A 183 0.44 1.35 3.17
CA CYS A 183 0.67 2.24 4.31
C CYS A 183 0.36 1.56 5.65
N LEU A 184 -0.79 0.87 5.74
CA LEU A 184 -1.16 0.12 6.94
C LEU A 184 -0.13 -0.99 7.24
N ALA A 185 0.37 -1.67 6.21
CA ALA A 185 1.38 -2.70 6.34
C ALA A 185 2.69 -2.17 6.93
N VAL A 186 3.18 -1.05 6.41
CA VAL A 186 4.40 -0.38 6.91
C VAL A 186 4.20 0.07 8.36
N SER A 187 3.02 0.63 8.68
CA SER A 187 2.66 1.04 10.04
C SER A 187 2.65 -0.14 11.01
N GLN A 188 2.10 -1.30 10.61
CA GLN A 188 2.10 -2.50 11.43
C GLN A 188 3.51 -3.04 11.69
N LEU A 189 4.38 -3.02 10.68
CA LEU A 189 5.79 -3.39 10.85
C LEU A 189 6.52 -2.45 11.80
N LEU A 190 6.26 -1.14 11.73
CA LEU A 190 6.81 -0.18 12.68
C LEU A 190 6.37 -0.48 14.12
N VAL A 191 5.07 -0.73 14.34
CA VAL A 191 4.53 -1.08 15.66
C VAL A 191 5.15 -2.39 16.17
N LEU A 192 5.31 -3.40 15.31
CA LEU A 192 6.00 -4.64 15.66
C LEU A 192 7.46 -4.38 16.07
N GLY A 193 8.18 -3.55 15.31
CA GLY A 193 9.55 -3.12 15.65
C GLY A 193 9.64 -2.46 17.02
N LYS A 194 8.74 -1.51 17.31
CA LYS A 194 8.62 -0.85 18.62
C LYS A 194 8.28 -1.85 19.74
N SER A 195 7.41 -2.82 19.48
CA SER A 195 7.05 -3.87 20.45
C SER A 195 8.26 -4.75 20.82
N VAL A 196 9.09 -5.14 19.83
CA VAL A 196 10.35 -5.89 20.08
C VAL A 196 11.29 -5.11 21.00
N ILE A 197 11.37 -3.79 20.79
CA ILE A 197 12.20 -2.88 21.59
C ILE A 197 11.69 -2.80 23.03
N SER A 198 10.38 -2.54 23.20
CA SER A 198 9.73 -2.46 24.51
C SER A 198 9.91 -3.76 25.31
N ALA A 199 9.72 -4.91 24.66
CA ALA A 199 9.91 -6.21 25.29
C ALA A 199 11.36 -6.49 25.73
N ALA A 200 12.36 -5.92 25.05
CA ALA A 200 13.77 -6.03 25.43
C ALA A 200 14.15 -5.06 26.56
N ASN A 201 13.51 -3.89 26.63
CA ASN A 201 13.80 -2.82 27.57
C ASN A 201 12.90 -2.86 28.82
N LYS A 202 12.58 -4.04 29.40
CA LYS A 202 11.70 -4.21 30.59
C LYS A 202 12.21 -3.46 31.85
N SER A 203 12.18 -2.13 31.84
CA SER A 203 12.39 -1.20 32.93
C SER A 203 11.22 -0.21 32.93
N ASN A 204 10.15 -0.58 33.65
CA ASN A 204 9.18 0.27 34.35
C ASN A 204 8.56 1.52 33.72
N ASP A 205 8.69 1.82 32.43
CA ASP A 205 7.88 2.90 31.84
C ASP A 205 6.59 2.33 31.27
N GLU A 206 5.48 2.90 31.75
CA GLU A 206 4.10 2.68 31.30
C GLU A 206 3.91 3.24 29.88
N ASP A 207 4.76 2.87 28.92
CA ASP A 207 4.61 3.29 27.54
C ASP A 207 3.58 2.40 26.84
N GLU A 208 2.54 3.07 26.35
CA GLU A 208 1.35 2.62 25.63
C GLU A 208 1.67 1.90 24.31
N SER A 209 2.47 0.82 24.31
CA SER A 209 2.41 -0.12 23.18
C SER A 209 1.21 -1.05 23.41
N ASP A 210 0.08 -0.75 22.78
CA ASP A 210 -1.17 -1.55 22.85
C ASP A 210 -0.99 -3.02 22.42
N VAL A 211 0.14 -3.33 21.76
CA VAL A 211 0.46 -4.66 21.24
C VAL A 211 1.27 -5.47 22.26
N LYS A 212 0.55 -6.24 23.10
CA LYS A 212 1.12 -7.22 24.03
C LYS A 212 1.45 -8.53 23.30
N ILE A 213 2.60 -8.55 22.62
CA ILE A 213 3.16 -9.79 22.07
C ILE A 213 4.17 -10.37 23.06
N ASP A 214 4.03 -11.65 23.39
CA ASP A 214 5.03 -12.39 24.15
C ASP A 214 6.16 -12.81 23.19
N TRP A 215 7.22 -12.01 23.15
CA TRP A 215 8.34 -12.23 22.23
C TRP A 215 9.26 -13.35 22.72
N PRO A 216 9.61 -14.33 21.86
CA PRO A 216 10.55 -15.38 22.21
C PRO A 216 11.94 -14.81 22.52
N GLU A 217 12.74 -15.49 23.33
CA GLU A 217 14.13 -15.05 23.61
C GLU A 217 15.06 -15.24 22.40
N ASP A 218 14.77 -16.22 21.55
CA ASP A 218 15.58 -16.54 20.37
C ASP A 218 15.42 -15.51 19.25
N LEU A 219 16.56 -15.07 18.69
CA LEU A 219 16.61 -14.07 17.63
C LEU A 219 15.92 -14.52 16.34
N ILE A 220 16.10 -15.79 15.97
CA ILE A 220 15.57 -16.33 14.72
C ILE A 220 14.06 -16.47 14.85
N SER A 221 13.56 -17.00 15.97
CA SER A 221 12.11 -17.07 16.21
C SER A 221 11.41 -15.71 16.22
N LYS A 222 12.04 -14.65 16.76
CA LYS A 222 11.51 -13.27 16.65
C LYS A 222 11.41 -12.83 15.18
N ALA A 223 12.48 -13.09 14.42
CA ALA A 223 12.53 -12.73 13.02
C ALA A 223 11.52 -13.54 12.18
N GLU A 224 11.32 -14.82 12.46
CA GLU A 224 10.31 -15.67 11.81
C GLU A 224 8.89 -15.12 12.02
N ILE A 225 8.55 -14.66 13.23
CA ILE A 225 7.24 -14.05 13.52
C ILE A 225 7.03 -12.77 12.68
N ILE A 226 8.03 -11.87 12.66
CA ILE A 226 7.95 -10.61 11.89
C ILE A 226 7.83 -10.92 10.39
N ARG A 227 8.64 -11.85 9.88
CA ARG A 227 8.60 -12.29 8.49
C ARG A 227 7.25 -12.88 8.14
N TRP A 228 6.70 -13.76 8.97
CA TRP A 228 5.41 -14.40 8.74
C TRP A 228 4.29 -13.35 8.63
N ARG A 229 4.30 -12.33 9.51
CA ARG A 229 3.35 -11.21 9.44
C ARG A 229 3.49 -10.44 8.12
N ALA A 230 4.71 -10.09 7.73
CA ALA A 230 4.96 -9.42 6.45
C ALA A 230 4.53 -10.26 5.24
N GLN A 231 4.75 -11.58 5.28
CA GLN A 231 4.29 -12.50 4.22
C GLN A 231 2.77 -12.59 4.16
N SER A 232 2.07 -12.68 5.30
CA SER A 232 0.61 -12.67 5.33
C SER A 232 0.05 -11.40 4.70
N ILE A 233 0.62 -10.24 5.02
CA ILE A 233 0.21 -8.97 4.43
C ILE A 233 0.51 -8.92 2.93
N ALA A 234 1.66 -9.43 2.49
CA ALA A 234 1.98 -9.53 1.08
C ALA A 234 0.92 -10.35 0.32
N VAL A 235 0.51 -11.50 0.85
CA VAL A 235 -0.56 -12.34 0.28
C VAL A 235 -1.88 -11.58 0.18
N ASP A 236 -2.24 -10.79 1.19
CA ASP A 236 -3.46 -9.97 1.14
C ASP A 236 -3.39 -8.90 0.04
N ILE A 237 -2.24 -8.22 -0.12
CA ILE A 237 -2.01 -7.26 -1.21
C ILE A 237 -2.14 -7.95 -2.58
N GLU A 238 -1.54 -9.13 -2.76
CA GLU A 238 -1.64 -9.91 -4.00
C GLU A 238 -3.08 -10.35 -4.30
N LYS A 239 -3.82 -10.75 -3.26
CA LYS A 239 -5.22 -11.17 -3.36
C LYS A 239 -6.11 -9.99 -3.81
N VAL A 240 -5.92 -8.81 -3.24
CA VAL A 240 -6.64 -7.60 -3.64
C VAL A 240 -6.31 -7.22 -5.08
N ALA A 241 -5.03 -7.19 -5.44
CA ALA A 241 -4.60 -6.90 -6.81
C ALA A 241 -5.20 -7.90 -7.81
N THR A 242 -5.16 -9.20 -7.50
CA THR A 242 -5.76 -10.25 -8.34
C THR A 242 -7.26 -10.06 -8.49
N SER A 243 -7.98 -9.73 -7.41
CA SER A 243 -9.43 -9.51 -7.45
C SER A 243 -9.81 -8.34 -8.36
N PHE A 244 -9.04 -7.25 -8.35
CA PHE A 244 -9.27 -6.13 -9.26
C PHE A 244 -8.88 -6.46 -10.70
N ALA A 245 -7.80 -7.21 -10.92
CA ALA A 245 -7.43 -7.70 -12.25
C ALA A 245 -8.52 -8.58 -12.87
N THR A 246 -9.16 -9.45 -12.08
CA THR A 246 -10.34 -10.20 -12.49
C THR A 246 -11.50 -9.27 -12.84
N GLY A 247 -11.80 -8.29 -11.99
CA GLY A 247 -12.88 -7.34 -12.27
C GLY A 247 -12.68 -6.51 -13.55
N ILE A 248 -11.44 -6.12 -13.86
CA ILE A 248 -11.09 -5.47 -15.13
C ILE A 248 -11.32 -6.42 -16.31
N SER A 249 -10.92 -7.69 -16.17
CA SER A 249 -11.10 -8.71 -17.20
C SER A 249 -12.58 -8.97 -17.48
N ASP A 250 -13.40 -9.09 -16.44
CA ASP A 250 -14.85 -9.29 -16.55
C ASP A 250 -15.54 -8.12 -17.26
N VAL A 251 -15.13 -6.88 -16.94
CA VAL A 251 -15.62 -5.66 -17.61
C VAL A 251 -15.22 -5.62 -19.08
N ALA A 252 -13.97 -5.99 -19.39
CA ALA A 252 -13.47 -6.04 -20.77
C ALA A 252 -14.18 -7.13 -21.60
N GLU A 253 -14.46 -8.29 -21.01
CA GLU A 253 -15.23 -9.37 -21.65
C GLU A 253 -16.69 -8.95 -21.89
N ALA A 254 -17.33 -8.36 -20.89
CA ALA A 254 -18.69 -7.84 -21.01
C ALA A 254 -18.81 -6.78 -22.11
N TYR A 255 -17.82 -5.88 -22.22
CA TYR A 255 -17.72 -4.93 -23.31
C TYR A 255 -17.61 -5.62 -24.66
N ALA A 256 -16.67 -6.57 -24.81
CA ALA A 256 -16.45 -7.29 -26.06
C ALA A 256 -17.72 -8.00 -26.56
N ALA A 257 -18.47 -8.64 -25.65
CA ALA A 257 -19.74 -9.28 -25.98
C ALA A 257 -20.83 -8.26 -26.35
N ALA A 258 -20.97 -7.19 -25.57
CA ALA A 258 -22.01 -6.17 -25.80
C ALA A 258 -21.80 -5.41 -27.12
N ILE A 259 -20.55 -5.04 -27.42
CA ILE A 259 -20.23 -4.27 -28.62
C ILE A 259 -20.34 -5.12 -29.90
N GLN A 260 -20.01 -6.41 -29.84
CA GLN A 260 -20.25 -7.35 -30.94
C GLN A 260 -21.74 -7.49 -31.24
N ASN A 261 -22.57 -7.65 -30.20
CA ASN A 261 -24.02 -7.73 -30.37
C ASN A 261 -24.62 -6.44 -30.93
N ALA A 262 -24.15 -5.28 -30.48
CA ALA A 262 -24.66 -3.98 -30.93
C ALA A 262 -24.31 -3.64 -32.40
N LEU A 263 -23.23 -4.24 -32.93
CA LEU A 263 -22.79 -4.03 -34.32
C LEU A 263 -23.22 -5.11 -35.29
N ALA A 264 -23.64 -6.28 -34.79
CA ALA A 264 -24.35 -7.25 -35.61
C ALA A 264 -25.58 -6.61 -36.31
N ASP A 265 -26.17 -5.58 -35.70
CA ASP A 265 -27.30 -4.82 -36.23
C ASP A 265 -26.93 -3.61 -37.13
N LYS A 266 -25.65 -3.21 -37.22
CA LYS A 266 -25.22 -2.03 -38.02
C LYS A 266 -23.84 -2.22 -38.66
N GLN A 267 -23.79 -2.20 -40.00
CA GLN A 267 -22.55 -2.06 -40.78
C GLN A 267 -21.94 -0.67 -40.55
N GLY A 268 -21.08 -0.54 -39.54
CA GLY A 268 -20.31 0.67 -39.28
C GLY A 268 -19.07 0.35 -38.47
N ASP A 269 -17.92 0.84 -38.95
CA ASP A 269 -16.61 0.64 -38.33
C ASP A 269 -16.52 1.53 -37.08
N VAL A 270 -16.59 0.92 -35.89
CA VAL A 270 -16.51 1.60 -34.59
C VAL A 270 -15.18 1.19 -33.93
N PRO A 271 -14.45 2.12 -33.28
CA PRO A 271 -13.12 1.84 -32.72
C PRO A 271 -13.21 0.94 -31.49
N HIS A 272 -13.31 -0.37 -31.72
CA HIS A 272 -13.35 -1.40 -30.68
C HIS A 272 -12.07 -1.51 -29.86
N GLN A 273 -10.94 -1.18 -30.50
CA GLN A 273 -9.62 -1.53 -30.03
C GLN A 273 -9.18 -0.69 -28.82
N SER A 274 -9.61 0.57 -28.73
CA SER A 274 -9.15 1.51 -27.71
C SER A 274 -9.58 1.12 -26.28
N VAL A 275 -10.80 0.60 -26.11
CA VAL A 275 -11.31 0.20 -24.78
C VAL A 275 -10.62 -1.07 -24.28
N GLN A 276 -10.32 -2.02 -25.17
CA GLN A 276 -9.57 -3.23 -24.83
C GLN A 276 -8.10 -2.92 -24.51
N GLU A 277 -7.49 -1.99 -25.25
CA GLU A 277 -6.14 -1.49 -24.96
C GLU A 277 -6.12 -0.82 -23.58
N LYS A 278 -7.07 0.07 -23.28
CA LYS A 278 -7.19 0.72 -21.97
C LYS A 278 -7.35 -0.29 -20.82
N ALA A 279 -8.15 -1.34 -20.99
CA ALA A 279 -8.27 -2.40 -19.98
C ALA A 279 -6.94 -3.13 -19.74
N LYS A 280 -6.14 -3.36 -20.79
CA LYS A 280 -4.81 -3.96 -20.68
C LYS A 280 -3.84 -3.02 -19.98
N ASP A 281 -3.86 -1.73 -20.30
CA ASP A 281 -3.00 -0.72 -19.70
C ASP A 281 -3.26 -0.61 -18.20
N ILE A 282 -4.53 -0.50 -17.79
CA ILE A 282 -4.95 -0.48 -16.38
C ILE A 282 -4.52 -1.77 -15.67
N SER A 283 -4.66 -2.93 -16.31
CA SER A 283 -4.21 -4.21 -15.74
C SER A 283 -2.68 -4.29 -15.59
N SER A 284 -1.93 -3.67 -16.50
CA SER A 284 -0.46 -3.57 -16.42
C SER A 284 -0.03 -2.62 -15.30
N HIS A 285 -0.68 -1.46 -15.20
CA HIS A 285 -0.43 -0.50 -14.11
C HIS A 285 -0.68 -1.14 -12.75
N LEU A 286 -1.79 -1.88 -12.60
CA LEU A 286 -2.10 -2.63 -11.38
C LEU A 286 -0.99 -3.61 -10.97
N LYS A 287 -0.41 -4.34 -11.91
CA LYS A 287 0.72 -5.25 -11.61
C LYS A 287 1.98 -4.49 -11.19
N SER A 288 2.22 -3.35 -11.82
CA SER A 288 3.31 -2.45 -11.45
C SER A 288 3.11 -1.93 -10.02
N ASP A 289 1.92 -1.43 -9.69
CA ASP A 289 1.57 -0.90 -8.37
C ASP A 289 1.66 -1.97 -7.28
N GLN A 290 1.17 -3.18 -7.56
CA GLN A 290 1.35 -4.33 -6.68
C GLN A 290 2.83 -4.61 -6.41
N THR A 291 3.67 -4.59 -7.46
CA THR A 291 5.12 -4.82 -7.33
C THR A 291 5.77 -3.72 -6.49
N SER A 292 5.39 -2.46 -6.71
CA SER A 292 5.85 -1.32 -5.90
C SER A 292 5.45 -1.46 -4.43
N ALA A 293 4.18 -1.82 -4.14
CA ALA A 293 3.70 -2.03 -2.78
C ALA A 293 4.47 -3.16 -2.06
N ILE A 294 4.72 -4.28 -2.74
CA ILE A 294 5.52 -5.39 -2.20
C ILE A 294 6.98 -4.95 -2.00
N SER A 295 7.54 -4.15 -2.89
CA SER A 295 8.90 -3.61 -2.72
C SER A 295 9.00 -2.71 -1.49
N LYS A 296 8.02 -1.82 -1.26
CA LYS A 296 7.99 -0.97 -0.06
C LYS A 296 7.85 -1.79 1.22
N LEU A 297 7.03 -2.84 1.19
CA LEU A 297 6.90 -3.78 2.30
C LEU A 297 8.21 -4.54 2.57
N GLN A 298 8.90 -4.94 1.50
CA GLN A 298 10.21 -5.59 1.57
C GLN A 298 11.29 -4.67 2.17
N ASP A 299 11.29 -3.39 1.80
CA ASP A 299 12.20 -2.39 2.37
C ASP A 299 11.91 -2.19 3.88
N ALA A 300 10.63 -2.01 4.23
CA ALA A 300 10.17 -1.88 5.61
C ALA A 300 10.57 -3.08 6.48
N LEU A 301 10.39 -4.30 5.97
CA LEU A 301 10.80 -5.52 6.65
C LEU A 301 12.31 -5.53 6.89
N GLN A 302 13.09 -5.13 5.89
CA GLN A 302 14.55 -5.16 5.98
C GLN A 302 15.11 -4.15 7.00
N TYR A 303 14.44 -3.01 7.18
CA TYR A 303 14.79 -2.04 8.22
C TYR A 303 14.72 -2.63 9.65
N LEU A 304 13.89 -3.64 9.88
CA LEU A 304 13.77 -4.28 11.20
C LEU A 304 14.93 -5.22 11.55
N ALA A 305 15.81 -5.59 10.60
CA ALA A 305 16.87 -6.57 10.84
C ALA A 305 17.81 -6.15 11.97
N TYR A 306 18.24 -4.88 11.97
CA TYR A 306 19.10 -4.35 13.03
C TYR A 306 18.38 -4.20 14.38
N VAL A 307 17.07 -3.94 14.36
CA VAL A 307 16.24 -3.86 15.58
C VAL A 307 16.23 -5.21 16.29
N VAL A 308 15.94 -6.30 15.57
CA VAL A 308 15.88 -7.66 16.15
C VAL A 308 17.22 -8.11 16.74
N VAL A 309 18.32 -7.87 16.01
CA VAL A 309 19.65 -8.30 16.45
C VAL A 309 20.14 -7.50 17.65
N CYS A 310 20.01 -6.18 17.59
CA CYS A 310 20.60 -5.31 18.59
C CYS A 310 19.83 -5.33 19.92
N THR A 311 18.51 -5.55 19.90
CA THR A 311 17.69 -5.76 21.11
C THR A 311 18.03 -7.06 21.83
N SER A 312 18.54 -8.07 21.12
CA SER A 312 18.94 -9.36 21.68
C SER A 312 20.44 -9.44 22.01
N MET A 313 21.19 -8.35 21.81
CA MET A 313 22.58 -8.25 22.26
C MET A 313 22.64 -7.94 23.77
N PRO A 314 23.57 -8.55 24.52
CA PRO A 314 23.73 -8.29 25.95
C PRO A 314 23.96 -6.80 26.22
N SER A 315 23.32 -6.30 27.27
CA SER A 315 23.54 -4.96 27.81
C SER A 315 24.93 -4.91 28.44
N VAL A 316 25.89 -4.27 27.76
CA VAL A 316 27.26 -4.09 28.27
C VAL A 316 27.46 -2.71 28.88
#